data_AF-A0A7L0WMG8-F1
#
_entry.id   AF-A0A7L0WMG8-F1
#
_cell.length_a   1.000
_cell.length_b   1.000
_cell.length_c   1.000
_cell.angle_alpha   90.00
_cell.angle_beta   90.00
_cell.angle_gamma   90.00
#
_symmetry.space_group_name_H-M   'P 1'
#
loop_
_entity.id
_entity.type
_entity.pdbx_description
1 polymer ?
#
loop_
_entity_poly.entity_id
_entity_poly.type
_entity_poly.pdbx_seq_one_letter_code
_entity_poly.pdbx_strand_id
1 'polypeptide(L)'
;PPELHILNSCSPGQLEGLCSFLQLSTCPEQLLVRFCGWLLALTPDFSYASAAVLAKQLFLTRVLSLTQPPSRHLMAALASFCSKYSQPFCQVLVAAVLQETGQGAEQTKLLCELVEECLEPDCVRLVLSQVLEVPLSERLLPVVLAVLGRQQCCLLPALLQEELPPKLFDLLVLTLCRQAPAFTTSLSYAKLVTAVLTMYQSHVS
;
A
#
# COMPACT_ATOMS: atom_id res chain seq x y z
N PRO A 1 4.71 26.06 -6.34
CA PRO A 1 5.32 27.37 -6.00
C PRO A 1 6.81 27.32 -6.32
N PRO A 2 7.44 28.40 -6.81
CA PRO A 2 8.86 28.37 -7.16
C PRO A 2 9.75 27.98 -5.98
N GLU A 3 9.36 28.33 -4.76
CA GLU A 3 10.07 28.00 -3.52
C GLU A 3 10.15 26.49 -3.27
N LEU A 4 9.19 25.71 -3.76
CA LEU A 4 9.19 24.25 -3.59
C LEU A 4 10.24 23.54 -4.44
N HIS A 5 10.84 24.20 -5.43
CA HIS A 5 11.97 23.61 -6.16
C HIS A 5 13.18 23.36 -5.26
N ILE A 6 13.28 24.03 -4.10
CA ILE A 6 14.34 23.75 -3.12
C ILE A 6 14.31 22.28 -2.65
N LEU A 7 13.13 21.65 -2.64
CA LEU A 7 12.97 20.25 -2.26
C LEU A 7 13.74 19.31 -3.18
N ASN A 8 13.89 19.65 -4.47
CA ASN A 8 14.67 18.87 -5.44
C ASN A 8 16.18 19.01 -5.24
N SER A 9 16.62 20.06 -4.55
CA SER A 9 18.03 20.29 -4.22
C SER A 9 18.43 19.69 -2.86
N CYS A 10 17.47 19.23 -2.06
CA CYS A 10 17.73 18.62 -0.76
C CYS A 10 18.15 17.15 -0.89
N SER A 11 19.15 16.75 -0.11
CA SER A 11 19.37 15.33 0.17
C SER A 11 18.21 14.74 1.01
N PRO A 12 18.01 13.41 1.03
CA PRO A 12 16.94 12.79 1.82
C PRO A 12 16.96 13.20 3.31
N GLY A 13 18.14 13.32 3.92
CA GLY A 13 18.28 13.76 5.32
C GLY A 13 17.92 15.23 5.52
N GLN A 14 18.28 16.11 4.58
CA GLN A 14 17.85 17.52 4.61
C GLN A 14 16.34 17.66 4.42
N LEU A 15 15.76 16.84 3.55
CA LEU A 15 14.34 16.81 3.30
C LEU A 15 13.56 16.37 4.55
N GLU A 16 14.06 15.37 5.29
CA GLU A 16 13.49 14.96 6.57
C GLU A 16 13.50 16.10 7.60
N GLY A 17 14.63 16.80 7.71
CA GLY A 17 14.76 17.98 8.58
C GLY A 17 13.80 19.12 8.20
N LEU A 18 13.67 19.40 6.90
CA LEU A 18 12.76 20.42 6.39
C LEU A 18 11.28 20.05 6.61
N CYS A 19 10.90 18.79 6.39
CA CYS A 19 9.55 18.31 6.67
C CYS A 19 9.19 18.44 8.15
N SER A 20 10.16 18.14 9.02
CA SER A 20 10.00 18.28 10.47
C SER A 20 9.89 19.75 10.88
N PHE A 21 10.72 20.62 10.32
CA PHE A 21 10.68 22.07 10.55
C PHE A 21 9.33 22.69 10.14
N LEU A 22 8.79 22.26 9.00
CA LEU A 22 7.48 22.67 8.50
C LEU A 22 6.30 21.94 9.17
N GLN A 23 6.58 21.03 10.11
CA GLN A 23 5.58 20.25 10.84
C GLN A 23 4.59 19.50 9.93
N LEU A 24 5.08 19.00 8.78
CA LEU A 24 4.23 18.39 7.76
C LEU A 24 3.49 17.14 8.25
N SER A 25 3.97 16.47 9.29
CA SER A 25 3.29 15.34 9.93
C SER A 25 2.01 15.73 10.68
N THR A 26 1.85 17.00 11.03
CA THR A 26 0.72 17.52 11.84
C THR A 26 -0.14 18.56 11.10
N CYS A 27 0.25 18.95 9.87
CA CYS A 27 -0.51 19.90 9.08
C CYS A 27 -1.94 19.41 8.77
N PRO A 28 -2.92 20.32 8.63
CA PRO A 28 -4.29 19.96 8.24
C PRO A 28 -4.35 19.19 6.92
N GLU A 29 -5.17 18.14 6.85
CA GLU A 29 -5.27 17.28 5.66
C GLU A 29 -5.72 18.03 4.39
N GLN A 30 -6.49 19.11 4.52
CA GLN A 30 -6.86 19.96 3.39
C GLN A 30 -5.63 20.62 2.74
N LEU A 31 -4.65 21.03 3.55
CA LEU A 31 -3.38 21.57 3.06
C LEU A 31 -2.50 20.46 2.49
N LEU A 32 -2.57 19.26 3.07
CA LEU A 32 -1.84 18.10 2.59
C LEU A 32 -2.20 17.75 1.14
N VAL A 33 -3.48 17.73 0.78
CA VAL A 33 -3.93 17.49 -0.61
C VAL A 33 -3.29 18.49 -1.57
N ARG A 34 -3.36 19.78 -1.22
CA ARG A 34 -2.78 20.85 -2.05
C ARG A 34 -1.26 20.72 -2.16
N PHE A 35 -0.61 20.35 -1.06
CA PHE A 35 0.83 20.14 -1.00
C PHE A 35 1.25 18.96 -1.89
N CYS A 36 0.56 17.82 -1.83
CA CYS A 36 0.76 16.69 -2.74
C CYS A 36 0.62 17.12 -4.21
N GLY A 37 -0.41 17.89 -4.54
CA GLY A 37 -0.57 18.44 -5.89
C GLY A 37 0.63 19.28 -6.34
N TRP A 38 1.23 20.06 -5.44
CA TRP A 38 2.45 20.80 -5.76
C TRP A 38 3.68 19.90 -5.92
N LEU A 39 3.85 18.89 -5.06
CA LEU A 39 4.96 17.93 -5.16
C LEU A 39 4.94 17.18 -6.49
N LEU A 40 3.75 16.77 -6.95
CA LEU A 40 3.58 16.04 -8.21
C LEU A 40 3.86 16.90 -9.44
N ALA A 41 3.63 18.22 -9.33
CA ALA A 41 3.91 19.19 -10.38
C ALA A 41 5.39 19.60 -10.45
N LEU A 42 6.23 19.22 -9.48
CA LEU A 42 7.65 19.52 -9.51
C LEU A 42 8.35 18.71 -10.60
N THR A 43 9.27 19.40 -11.26
CA THR A 43 10.20 18.82 -12.23
C THR A 43 11.63 19.30 -11.89
N PRO A 44 12.65 18.42 -11.95
CA PRO A 44 12.55 16.97 -12.13
C PRO A 44 11.81 16.26 -10.99
N ASP A 45 11.47 14.99 -11.21
CA ASP A 45 10.81 14.15 -10.22
C ASP A 45 11.76 13.83 -9.05
N PHE A 46 11.19 13.61 -7.85
CA PHE A 46 11.95 13.17 -6.70
C PHE A 46 12.61 11.80 -6.93
N SER A 47 13.82 11.65 -6.40
CA SER A 47 14.45 10.33 -6.28
C SER A 47 13.61 9.39 -5.40
N TYR A 48 13.80 8.08 -5.56
CA TYR A 48 13.15 7.06 -4.72
C TYR A 48 13.32 7.35 -3.22
N ALA A 49 14.55 7.66 -2.78
CA ALA A 49 14.85 7.93 -1.38
C ALA A 49 14.15 9.20 -0.87
N SER A 50 14.15 10.28 -1.66
CA SER A 50 13.46 11.52 -1.31
C SER A 50 11.94 11.33 -1.25
N ALA A 51 11.36 10.60 -2.21
CA ALA A 51 9.95 10.26 -2.23
C ALA A 51 9.54 9.38 -1.03
N ALA A 52 10.40 8.44 -0.61
CA ALA A 52 10.16 7.64 0.59
C ALA A 52 10.18 8.50 1.87
N VAL A 53 11.12 9.46 1.97
CA VAL A 53 11.13 10.43 3.08
C VAL A 53 9.84 11.26 3.10
N LEU A 54 9.39 11.75 1.94
CA LEU A 54 8.12 12.49 1.85
C LEU A 54 6.94 11.62 2.24
N ALA A 55 6.82 10.40 1.72
CA ALA A 55 5.76 9.47 2.11
C ALA A 55 5.71 9.26 3.62
N LYS A 56 6.87 9.05 4.25
CA LYS A 56 7.01 8.89 5.70
C LYS A 56 6.52 10.13 6.44
N GLN A 57 7.03 11.30 6.08
CA GLN A 57 6.75 12.55 6.78
C GLN A 57 5.30 13.04 6.58
N LEU A 58 4.71 12.74 5.43
CA LEU A 58 3.37 13.18 5.07
C LEU A 58 2.28 12.22 5.54
N PHE A 59 2.52 10.92 5.60
CA PHE A 59 1.42 9.95 5.78
C PHE A 59 1.61 9.02 6.97
N LEU A 60 2.83 8.63 7.31
CA LEU A 60 3.07 7.53 8.26
C LEU A 60 2.37 7.76 9.61
N THR A 61 2.58 8.92 10.24
CA THR A 61 1.99 9.21 11.55
C THR A 61 0.46 9.27 11.48
N ARG A 62 -0.09 9.81 10.39
CA ARG A 62 -1.55 9.92 10.19
C ARG A 62 -2.18 8.55 10.02
N VAL A 63 -1.56 7.69 9.21
CA VAL A 63 -2.04 6.32 8.96
C VAL A 63 -1.98 5.51 10.25
N LEU A 64 -0.84 5.51 10.96
CA LEU A 64 -0.70 4.74 12.19
C LEU A 64 -1.61 5.24 13.34
N SER A 65 -2.04 6.50 13.32
CA SER A 65 -2.95 7.05 14.32
C SER A 65 -4.43 6.94 13.96
N LEU A 66 -4.78 6.25 12.87
CA LEU A 66 -6.17 6.04 12.49
C LEU A 66 -6.93 5.25 13.56
N THR A 67 -8.03 5.85 14.01
CA THR A 67 -9.02 5.22 14.92
C THR A 67 -10.40 5.11 14.26
N GLN A 68 -10.53 5.68 13.07
CA GLN A 68 -11.73 5.72 12.23
C GLN A 68 -11.30 5.59 10.76
N PRO A 69 -12.26 5.33 9.83
CA PRO A 69 -11.96 5.33 8.41
C PRO A 69 -11.27 6.62 7.98
N PRO A 70 -10.31 6.54 7.04
CA PRO A 70 -9.55 7.71 6.60
C PRO A 70 -10.49 8.79 6.05
N SER A 71 -10.20 10.04 6.39
CA SER A 71 -10.99 11.16 5.86
C SER A 71 -10.85 11.25 4.34
N ARG A 72 -11.85 11.83 3.67
CA ARG A 72 -11.79 12.07 2.21
C ARG A 72 -10.55 12.85 1.77
N HIS A 73 -10.04 13.76 2.62
CA HIS A 73 -8.87 14.56 2.27
C HIS A 73 -7.59 13.74 2.42
N LEU A 74 -7.50 12.90 3.46
CA LEU A 74 -6.40 11.96 3.60
C LEU A 74 -6.36 10.99 2.43
N MET A 75 -7.50 10.38 2.07
CA MET A 75 -7.60 9.49 0.92
C MET A 75 -7.20 10.17 -0.38
N ALA A 76 -7.70 11.38 -0.65
CA ALA A 76 -7.32 12.12 -1.85
C ALA A 76 -5.82 12.44 -1.89
N ALA A 77 -5.20 12.76 -0.76
CA ALA A 77 -3.76 13.03 -0.70
C ALA A 77 -2.92 11.75 -0.91
N LEU A 78 -3.33 10.62 -0.31
CA LEU A 78 -2.69 9.32 -0.49
C LEU A 78 -2.76 8.89 -1.97
N ALA A 79 -3.97 8.89 -2.54
CA ALA A 79 -4.22 8.53 -3.94
C ALA A 79 -3.41 9.43 -4.90
N SER A 80 -3.42 10.74 -4.65
CA SER A 80 -2.66 11.70 -5.46
C SER A 80 -1.16 11.42 -5.39
N PHE A 81 -0.60 11.17 -4.21
CA PHE A 81 0.83 10.92 -4.07
C PHE A 81 1.26 9.58 -4.66
N CYS A 82 0.49 8.52 -4.39
CA CYS A 82 0.83 7.18 -4.88
C CYS A 82 0.64 7.03 -6.39
N SER A 83 -0.10 7.92 -7.07
CA SER A 83 -0.22 7.87 -8.53
C SER A 83 1.07 8.16 -9.28
N LYS A 84 2.08 8.74 -8.62
CA LYS A 84 3.40 9.03 -9.22
C LYS A 84 4.56 8.38 -8.47
N TYR A 85 4.42 8.26 -7.15
CA TYR A 85 5.44 7.72 -6.26
C TYR A 85 4.97 6.42 -5.60
N SER A 86 4.32 5.54 -6.38
CA SER A 86 3.66 4.31 -5.94
C SER A 86 4.59 3.38 -5.16
N GLN A 87 5.78 3.07 -5.71
CA GLN A 87 6.75 2.17 -5.09
C GLN A 87 7.32 2.68 -3.74
N PRO A 88 7.93 3.89 -3.65
CA PRO A 88 8.44 4.38 -2.36
C PRO A 88 7.32 4.61 -1.34
N PHE A 89 6.11 4.95 -1.79
CA PHE A 89 4.93 5.02 -0.93
C PHE A 89 4.59 3.67 -0.32
N CYS A 90 4.48 2.62 -1.15
CA CYS A 90 4.17 1.27 -0.68
C CYS A 90 5.24 0.76 0.28
N GLN A 91 6.52 0.95 -0.04
CA GLN A 91 7.63 0.52 0.82
C GLN A 91 7.54 1.10 2.24
N VAL A 92 7.09 2.35 2.36
CA VAL A 92 7.01 3.03 3.66
C VAL A 92 5.74 2.64 4.41
N LEU A 93 4.58 2.77 3.77
CA LEU A 93 3.31 2.59 4.47
C LEU A 93 2.95 1.12 4.68
N VAL A 94 3.15 0.26 3.68
CA VAL A 94 2.81 -1.17 3.81
C VAL A 94 3.67 -1.81 4.89
N ALA A 95 4.98 -1.61 4.84
CA ALA A 95 5.89 -2.12 5.87
C ALA A 95 5.51 -1.66 7.28
N ALA A 96 5.10 -0.40 7.44
CA ALA A 96 4.67 0.12 8.73
C ALA A 96 3.37 -0.50 9.23
N VAL A 97 2.35 -0.62 8.37
CA VAL A 97 1.07 -1.25 8.72
C VAL A 97 1.25 -2.73 9.06
N LEU A 98 2.16 -3.42 8.38
CA LEU A 98 2.50 -4.82 8.67
C LEU A 98 3.19 -4.97 10.03
N GLN A 99 4.07 -4.05 10.41
CA GLN A 99 4.78 -4.06 11.69
C GLN A 99 3.91 -3.67 12.89
N GLU A 100 2.77 -3.04 12.66
CA GLU A 100 1.86 -2.62 13.73
C GLU A 100 1.23 -3.83 14.42
N THR A 101 1.50 -4.00 15.73
CA THR A 101 1.05 -5.14 16.54
C THR A 101 -0.29 -4.93 17.23
N GLY A 102 -0.91 -3.75 17.06
CA GLY A 102 -2.17 -3.35 17.70
C GLY A 102 -3.45 -3.77 16.94
N GLN A 103 -4.60 -3.24 17.38
CA GLN A 103 -5.91 -3.36 16.71
C GLN A 103 -5.96 -2.49 15.43
N GLY A 104 -5.03 -2.72 14.49
CA GLY A 104 -4.84 -1.93 13.28
C GLY A 104 -5.91 -2.16 12.19
N ALA A 105 -7.18 -2.25 12.58
CA ALA A 105 -8.28 -2.58 11.67
C ALA A 105 -8.48 -1.48 10.61
N GLU A 106 -8.38 -0.21 11.00
CA GLU A 106 -8.55 0.92 10.08
C GLU A 106 -7.36 1.09 9.12
N GLN A 107 -6.14 0.80 9.58
CA GLN A 107 -4.92 0.78 8.78
C GLN A 107 -4.98 -0.32 7.73
N THR A 108 -5.50 -1.49 8.11
CA THR A 108 -5.69 -2.60 7.18
C THR A 108 -6.80 -2.29 6.16
N LYS A 109 -7.92 -1.71 6.59
CA LYS A 109 -8.98 -1.26 5.67
C LYS A 109 -8.46 -0.22 4.68
N LEU A 110 -7.70 0.76 5.15
CA LEU A 110 -7.03 1.73 4.29
C LEU A 110 -6.15 1.02 3.25
N LEU A 111 -5.36 0.03 3.68
CA LEU A 111 -4.51 -0.72 2.77
C LEU A 111 -5.33 -1.48 1.72
N CYS A 112 -6.46 -2.07 2.09
CA CYS A 112 -7.41 -2.68 1.15
C CYS A 112 -7.94 -1.64 0.13
N GLU A 113 -8.41 -0.47 0.60
CA GLU A 113 -8.92 0.60 -0.27
C GLU A 113 -7.83 1.11 -1.24
N LEU A 114 -6.58 1.25 -0.77
CA LEU A 114 -5.47 1.65 -1.62
C LEU A 114 -5.18 0.61 -2.71
N VAL A 115 -5.19 -0.68 -2.36
CA VAL A 115 -5.00 -1.79 -3.31
C VAL A 115 -6.12 -1.82 -4.34
N GLU A 116 -7.37 -1.63 -3.92
CA GLU A 116 -8.53 -1.73 -4.78
C GLU A 116 -8.61 -0.54 -5.76
N GLU A 117 -8.36 0.68 -5.28
CA GLU A 117 -8.71 1.88 -6.04
C GLU A 117 -7.52 2.74 -6.49
N CYS A 118 -6.37 2.66 -5.82
CA CYS A 118 -5.33 3.68 -5.96
C CYS A 118 -4.00 3.16 -6.54
N LEU A 119 -3.63 1.91 -6.24
CA LEU A 119 -2.31 1.38 -6.59
C LEU A 119 -2.27 0.79 -8.00
N GLU A 120 -1.15 1.01 -8.68
CA GLU A 120 -0.82 0.37 -9.95
C GLU A 120 -0.58 -1.15 -9.75
N PRO A 121 -0.78 -1.99 -10.78
CA PRO A 121 -0.66 -3.44 -10.66
C PRO A 121 0.69 -3.92 -10.11
N ASP A 122 1.79 -3.29 -10.52
CA ASP A 122 3.14 -3.57 -10.01
C ASP A 122 3.25 -3.37 -8.50
N CYS A 123 2.62 -2.30 -8.00
CA CYS A 123 2.61 -1.98 -6.59
C CYS A 123 1.66 -2.88 -5.80
N VAL A 124 0.53 -3.28 -6.38
CA VAL A 124 -0.36 -4.30 -5.80
C VAL A 124 0.38 -5.63 -5.60
N ARG A 125 1.20 -6.05 -6.56
CA ARG A 125 2.06 -7.26 -6.42
C ARG A 125 3.11 -7.10 -5.33
N LEU A 126 3.71 -5.92 -5.21
CA LEU A 126 4.67 -5.60 -4.16
C LEU A 126 4.02 -5.60 -2.77
N VAL A 127 2.78 -5.12 -2.63
CA VAL A 127 2.00 -5.24 -1.38
C VAL A 127 1.83 -6.70 -1.00
N LEU A 128 1.44 -7.57 -1.95
CA LEU A 128 1.29 -9.00 -1.68
C LEU A 128 2.61 -9.64 -1.24
N SER A 129 3.72 -9.32 -1.91
CA SER A 129 5.04 -9.82 -1.53
C SER A 129 5.36 -9.47 -0.07
N GLN A 130 5.18 -8.21 0.32
CA GLN A 130 5.45 -7.77 1.70
C GLN A 130 4.51 -8.43 2.73
N VAL A 131 3.22 -8.60 2.39
CA VAL A 131 2.25 -9.26 3.27
C VAL A 131 2.62 -10.73 3.50
N LEU A 132 3.12 -11.42 2.48
CA LEU A 132 3.51 -12.84 2.57
C LEU A 132 4.88 -13.05 3.26
N GLU A 133 5.70 -12.01 3.38
CA GLU A 133 6.96 -12.06 4.13
C GLU A 133 6.75 -12.15 5.65
N VAL A 134 5.58 -11.76 6.15
CA VAL A 134 5.21 -11.84 7.57
C VAL A 134 4.20 -12.96 7.84
N PRO A 135 4.14 -13.52 9.07
CA PRO A 135 3.08 -14.45 9.44
C PRO A 135 1.71 -13.79 9.22
N LEU A 136 0.80 -14.48 8.51
CA LEU A 136 -0.53 -13.95 8.27
C LEU A 136 -1.29 -13.99 9.60
N SER A 137 -2.06 -12.95 9.82
CA SER A 137 -3.00 -12.84 10.93
C SER A 137 -4.38 -12.57 10.36
N GLU A 138 -5.44 -12.76 11.16
CA GLU A 138 -6.82 -12.50 10.72
C GLU A 138 -6.99 -11.12 10.10
N ARG A 139 -6.27 -10.12 10.63
CA ARG A 139 -6.28 -8.75 10.09
C ARG A 139 -5.70 -8.64 8.69
N LEU A 140 -4.74 -9.48 8.27
CA LEU A 140 -4.08 -9.36 6.97
C LEU A 140 -4.79 -10.13 5.85
N LEU A 141 -5.66 -11.07 6.19
CA LEU A 141 -6.41 -11.86 5.20
C LEU A 141 -7.26 -10.99 4.24
N PRO A 142 -7.95 -9.93 4.70
CA PRO A 142 -8.64 -8.99 3.82
C PRO A 142 -7.71 -8.29 2.82
N VAL A 143 -6.44 -8.03 3.16
CA VAL A 143 -5.49 -7.40 2.25
C VAL A 143 -5.15 -8.36 1.10
N VAL A 144 -4.90 -9.63 1.42
CA VAL A 144 -4.64 -10.66 0.40
C VAL A 144 -5.86 -10.83 -0.50
N LEU A 145 -7.06 -10.86 0.07
CA LEU A 145 -8.32 -10.90 -0.68
C LEU A 145 -8.49 -9.69 -1.60
N ALA A 146 -8.20 -8.48 -1.12
CA ALA A 146 -8.27 -7.25 -1.92
C ALA A 146 -7.30 -7.30 -3.10
N VAL A 147 -6.08 -7.79 -2.89
CA VAL A 147 -5.10 -7.98 -3.97
C VAL A 147 -5.64 -8.96 -5.02
N LEU A 148 -6.13 -10.13 -4.61
CA LEU A 148 -6.68 -11.13 -5.53
C LEU A 148 -7.90 -10.59 -6.28
N GLY A 149 -8.82 -9.92 -5.59
CA GLY A 149 -9.99 -9.29 -6.21
C GLY A 149 -9.61 -8.20 -7.23
N ARG A 150 -8.54 -7.44 -6.96
CA ARG A 150 -8.03 -6.42 -7.88
C ARG A 150 -7.47 -7.03 -9.17
N GLN A 151 -6.77 -8.16 -9.07
CA GLN A 151 -6.29 -8.92 -10.23
C GLN A 151 -7.47 -9.45 -11.07
N GLN A 152 -8.58 -9.81 -10.43
CA GLN A 152 -9.78 -10.32 -11.10
C GLN A 152 -10.58 -9.24 -11.85
N CYS A 153 -10.62 -8.00 -11.33
CA CYS A 153 -11.36 -6.89 -11.95
C CYS A 153 -10.67 -6.28 -13.18
N CYS A 154 -9.38 -6.55 -13.42
CA CYS A 154 -8.69 -6.18 -14.66
C CYS A 154 -9.17 -7.06 -15.83
N LEU A 155 -10.46 -6.94 -16.18
CA LEU A 155 -11.14 -7.64 -17.27
C LEU A 155 -10.82 -7.00 -18.62
N LEU A 156 -9.54 -6.93 -19.00
CA LEU A 156 -9.17 -6.94 -20.41
C LEU A 156 -8.73 -8.36 -20.77
N PRO A 157 -9.66 -9.19 -21.28
CA PRO A 157 -9.40 -10.57 -21.56
C PRO A 157 -8.45 -10.68 -22.76
N ALA A 158 -7.40 -11.49 -22.61
CA ALA A 158 -6.59 -12.10 -23.66
C ALA A 158 -5.30 -11.41 -24.18
N LEU A 159 -4.91 -10.20 -23.77
CA LEU A 159 -3.61 -9.62 -24.23
C LEU A 159 -2.64 -9.17 -23.14
N LEU A 160 -3.11 -8.97 -21.90
CA LEU A 160 -2.26 -8.64 -20.76
C LEU A 160 -2.81 -9.34 -19.52
N GLN A 161 -2.77 -10.67 -19.54
CA GLN A 161 -3.02 -11.44 -18.33
C GLN A 161 -1.89 -11.09 -17.37
N GLU A 162 -2.12 -10.12 -16.48
CA GLU A 162 -1.27 -9.85 -15.31
C GLU A 162 -1.47 -10.98 -14.31
N GLU A 163 -1.18 -12.21 -14.75
CA GLU A 163 -1.13 -13.36 -13.88
C GLU A 163 -0.09 -13.11 -12.79
N LEU A 164 -0.41 -13.60 -11.60
CA LEU A 164 0.53 -13.53 -10.49
C LEU A 164 1.80 -14.28 -10.89
N PRO A 165 3.01 -13.70 -10.75
CA PRO A 165 4.23 -14.40 -11.09
C PRO A 165 4.28 -15.78 -10.40
N PRO A 166 4.68 -16.87 -11.08
CA PRO A 166 4.60 -18.22 -10.53
C PRO A 166 5.24 -18.35 -9.15
N LYS A 167 6.40 -17.70 -8.94
CA LYS A 167 7.10 -17.67 -7.65
C LYS A 167 6.27 -17.05 -6.52
N LEU A 168 5.51 -15.99 -6.83
CA LEU A 168 4.68 -15.29 -5.86
C LEU A 168 3.38 -16.08 -5.58
N PHE A 169 2.86 -16.79 -6.59
CA PHE A 169 1.78 -17.74 -6.42
C PHE A 169 2.19 -18.94 -5.55
N ASP A 170 3.34 -19.55 -5.82
CA ASP A 170 3.89 -20.65 -5.01
C ASP A 170 4.06 -20.21 -3.55
N LEU A 171 4.60 -19.00 -3.33
CA LEU A 171 4.74 -18.42 -1.99
C LEU A 171 3.37 -18.24 -1.31
N LEU A 172 2.36 -17.76 -2.04
CA LEU A 172 0.99 -17.63 -1.52
C LEU A 172 0.45 -18.99 -1.08
N VAL A 173 0.50 -20.00 -1.96
CA VAL A 173 -0.02 -21.35 -1.66
C VAL A 173 0.71 -21.96 -0.48
N LEU A 174 2.05 -21.92 -0.46
CA LEU A 174 2.86 -22.43 0.65
C LEU A 174 2.51 -21.73 1.97
N THR A 175 2.33 -20.41 1.93
CA THR A 175 1.98 -19.62 3.11
C THR A 175 0.60 -19.99 3.66
N LEU A 176 -0.39 -20.18 2.78
CA LEU A 176 -1.73 -20.63 3.15
C LEU A 176 -1.67 -22.04 3.76
N CYS A 177 -1.08 -23.00 3.06
CA CYS A 177 -0.97 -24.38 3.55
C CYS A 177 -0.29 -24.47 4.92
N ARG A 178 0.81 -23.72 5.12
CA ARG A 178 1.54 -23.71 6.39
C ARG A 178 0.71 -23.14 7.54
N GLN A 179 -0.14 -22.15 7.26
CA GLN A 179 -0.89 -21.42 8.28
C GLN A 179 -2.33 -21.89 8.44
N ALA A 180 -2.81 -22.82 7.59
CA ALA A 180 -4.14 -23.40 7.67
C ALA A 180 -4.55 -23.87 9.09
N PRO A 181 -3.69 -24.50 9.91
CA PRO A 181 -4.06 -24.91 11.26
C PRO A 181 -4.43 -23.73 12.19
N ALA A 182 -3.88 -22.54 11.95
CA ALA A 182 -4.16 -21.34 12.73
C ALA A 182 -5.50 -20.67 12.37
N PHE A 183 -6.11 -21.04 11.23
CA PHE A 183 -7.29 -20.38 10.67
C PHE A 183 -8.50 -21.31 10.49
N THR A 184 -8.58 -22.39 11.27
CA THR A 184 -9.62 -23.44 11.13
C THR A 184 -11.05 -22.93 11.26
N THR A 185 -11.28 -21.84 12.01
CA THR A 185 -12.60 -21.21 12.18
C THR A 185 -12.75 -19.89 11.42
N SER A 186 -11.74 -19.49 10.64
CA SER A 186 -11.71 -18.20 9.97
C SER A 186 -12.52 -18.20 8.68
N LEU A 187 -13.61 -17.43 8.66
CA LEU A 187 -14.38 -17.23 7.44
C LEU A 187 -13.56 -16.48 6.37
N SER A 188 -12.72 -15.54 6.78
CA SER A 188 -11.85 -14.78 5.87
C SER A 188 -10.83 -15.69 5.19
N TYR A 189 -10.25 -16.63 5.94
CA TYR A 189 -9.34 -17.62 5.38
C TYR A 189 -10.06 -18.58 4.43
N ALA A 190 -11.25 -19.06 4.78
CA ALA A 190 -12.05 -19.91 3.90
C ALA A 190 -12.35 -19.20 2.57
N LYS A 191 -12.79 -17.93 2.63
CA LYS A 191 -13.00 -17.10 1.43
C LYS A 191 -11.72 -16.94 0.60
N LEU A 192 -10.58 -16.74 1.25
CA LEU A 192 -9.28 -16.61 0.60
C LEU A 192 -8.88 -17.88 -0.15
N VAL A 193 -8.97 -19.03 0.51
CA VAL A 193 -8.69 -20.32 -0.13
C VAL A 193 -9.64 -20.58 -1.30
N THR A 194 -10.94 -20.30 -1.14
CA THR A 194 -11.90 -20.40 -2.24
C THR A 194 -11.52 -19.47 -3.40
N ALA A 195 -11.18 -18.22 -3.14
CA ALA A 195 -10.77 -17.26 -4.17
C ALA A 195 -9.55 -17.79 -4.96
N VAL A 196 -8.50 -18.24 -4.26
CA VAL A 196 -7.30 -18.84 -4.89
C VAL A 196 -7.66 -20.05 -5.74
N LEU A 197 -8.45 -20.99 -5.19
CA LEU A 197 -8.87 -22.18 -5.90
C LEU A 197 -9.72 -21.84 -7.12
N THR A 198 -10.56 -20.81 -7.08
CA THR A 198 -11.38 -20.41 -8.23
C THR A 198 -10.60 -19.66 -9.31
N MET A 199 -9.62 -18.83 -8.91
CA MET A 199 -8.85 -18.01 -9.84
C MET A 199 -7.76 -18.81 -10.55
N TYR A 200 -7.13 -19.76 -9.84
CA TYR A 200 -5.95 -20.47 -10.31
C TYR A 200 -6.20 -21.97 -10.52
N GLN A 201 -7.44 -22.36 -10.88
CA GLN A 201 -7.84 -23.77 -11.07
C GLN A 201 -6.89 -24.56 -11.98
N SER A 202 -6.32 -23.92 -12.99
CA SER A 202 -5.38 -24.55 -13.94
C SER A 202 -3.94 -24.68 -13.41
N HIS A 203 -3.61 -24.01 -12.31
CA HIS A 203 -2.27 -23.96 -11.71
C HIS A 203 -2.18 -24.75 -10.39
N VAL A 204 -3.33 -25.09 -9.80
CA VAL A 204 -3.42 -25.98 -8.62
C VAL A 204 -3.47 -27.42 -9.11
N SER A 205 -2.36 -28.15 -8.97
CA SER A 205 -2.25 -29.59 -9.26
C SER A 205 -2.31 -30.44 -8.00
#